data_AF-W7ITS6-F1
#
_entry.id   AF-W7ITS6-F1
#
_cell.length_a   1.000
_cell.length_b   1.000
_cell.length_c   1.000
_cell.angle_alpha   90.00
_cell.angle_beta   90.00
_cell.angle_gamma   90.00
#
_symmetry.space_group_name_H-M   'P 1'
#
loop_
_entity.id
_entity.type
_entity.pdbx_description
1 polymer ?
#
loop_
_entity_poly.entity_id
_entity_poly.type
_entity_poly.pdbx_seq_one_letter_code
_entity_poly.pdbx_strand_id
1 'polypeptide(L)'
;MDGATVVVGCWLLVFATVADYGVRRGLDAAVGDAVAGAALLALGAAGGAGWVARSTCDAGRALVGLWLLLAPLLLDFGFGTESTLATCLDVALGTIVAASGVGGRLRSW
;
A
#
# COMPACT_ATOMS: atom_id res chain seq x y z
N MET A 1 16.75 3.25 -6.05
CA MET A 1 15.28 3.29 -5.96
C MET A 1 14.74 1.90 -6.15
N ASP A 2 13.68 1.57 -5.43
CA ASP A 2 13.04 0.27 -5.56
C ASP A 2 11.84 0.43 -6.49
N GLY A 3 12.02 0.05 -7.76
CA GLY A 3 11.02 0.29 -8.81
C GLY A 3 9.66 -0.34 -8.48
N ALA A 4 9.67 -1.45 -7.73
CA ALA A 4 8.47 -2.12 -7.26
C ALA A 4 7.61 -1.24 -6.36
N THR A 5 8.20 -0.48 -5.43
CA THR A 5 7.45 0.42 -4.53
C THR A 5 6.73 1.52 -5.31
N VAL A 6 7.39 2.07 -6.33
CA VAL A 6 6.82 3.12 -7.18
C VAL A 6 5.69 2.57 -8.05
N VAL A 7 5.90 1.38 -8.64
CA VAL A 7 4.88 0.72 -9.47
C VAL A 7 3.64 0.38 -8.64
N VAL A 8 3.80 -0.17 -7.43
CA VAL A 8 2.67 -0.45 -6.54
C VAL A 8 1.98 0.84 -6.09
N GLY A 9 2.74 1.89 -5.78
CA GLY A 9 2.18 3.19 -5.43
C GLY A 9 1.33 3.80 -6.54
N CYS A 10 1.82 3.77 -7.78
CA CYS A 10 1.06 4.20 -8.96
C CYS A 10 -0.17 3.32 -9.20
N TRP A 11 -0.03 2.00 -9.04
CA TRP A 11 -1.13 1.07 -9.22
C TRP A 11 -2.27 1.36 -8.23
N LEU A 12 -1.97 1.56 -6.95
CA LEU A 12 -2.96 1.89 -5.92
C LEU A 12 -3.69 3.21 -6.21
N LEU A 13 -2.97 4.23 -6.68
CA LEU A 13 -3.60 5.50 -7.08
C LEU A 13 -4.54 5.33 -8.28
N VAL A 14 -4.14 4.54 -9.28
CA VAL A 14 -5.01 4.26 -10.42
C VAL A 14 -6.22 3.44 -9.96
N PHE A 15 -5.99 2.39 -9.18
CA PHE A 15 -7.02 1.48 -8.69
C PHE A 15 -8.07 2.22 -7.85
N ALA A 16 -7.65 3.13 -6.97
CA ALA A 16 -8.54 4.02 -6.21
C ALA A 16 -9.52 4.81 -7.09
N THR A 17 -9.19 5.07 -8.36
CA THR A 17 -10.04 5.84 -9.28
C THR A 17 -10.86 4.98 -10.24
N VAL A 18 -10.42 3.76 -10.55
CA VAL A 18 -11.06 2.91 -11.59
C VAL A 18 -11.73 1.67 -11.03
N ALA A 19 -11.40 1.26 -9.81
CA ALA A 19 -12.01 0.09 -9.19
C ALA A 19 -13.40 0.42 -8.66
N ASP A 20 -14.31 -0.55 -8.81
CA ASP A 20 -15.61 -0.49 -8.18
C ASP A 20 -15.49 -1.03 -6.76
N TYR A 21 -15.55 -0.12 -5.78
CA TYR A 21 -15.54 -0.45 -4.35
C TYR A 21 -16.96 -0.71 -3.81
N GLY A 22 -17.98 -0.66 -4.67
CA GLY A 22 -19.38 -0.81 -4.31
C GLY A 22 -19.97 0.41 -3.59
N VAL A 23 -21.04 0.19 -2.84
CA VAL A 23 -21.79 1.26 -2.17
C VAL A 23 -21.05 1.72 -0.91
N ARG A 24 -20.70 3.01 -0.84
CA ARG A 24 -20.10 3.63 0.34
C ARG A 24 -20.91 3.36 1.61
N ARG A 25 -20.39 2.52 2.48
CA ARG A 25 -20.84 2.35 3.87
C ARG A 25 -19.59 2.36 4.75
N GLY A 26 -19.45 3.35 5.62
CA GLY A 26 -18.26 3.48 6.48
C GLY A 26 -17.13 4.30 5.83
N LEU A 27 -15.88 3.91 6.10
CA LEU A 27 -14.69 4.61 5.59
C LEU A 27 -14.54 4.32 4.09
N ASP A 28 -14.13 5.31 3.29
CA ASP A 28 -14.02 5.14 1.84
C ASP A 28 -12.75 4.36 1.47
N ALA A 29 -12.92 3.13 0.97
CA ALA A 29 -11.81 2.24 0.60
C ALA A 29 -10.89 2.85 -0.47
N ALA A 30 -11.47 3.56 -1.44
CA ALA A 30 -10.72 4.28 -2.47
C ALA A 30 -9.77 5.33 -1.86
N VAL A 31 -10.18 5.97 -0.76
CA VAL A 31 -9.33 6.93 -0.04
C VAL A 31 -8.18 6.22 0.66
N GLY A 32 -8.41 5.03 1.22
CA GLY A 32 -7.38 4.18 1.81
C GLY A 32 -6.27 3.85 0.80
N ASP A 33 -6.67 3.41 -0.40
CA ASP A 33 -5.75 3.06 -1.47
C ASP A 33 -5.01 4.29 -2.01
N ALA A 34 -5.70 5.41 -2.15
CA ALA A 34 -5.08 6.65 -2.59
C ALA A 34 -4.00 7.14 -1.60
N VAL A 35 -4.28 7.07 -0.30
CA VAL A 35 -3.32 7.46 0.76
C VAL A 35 -2.13 6.50 0.79
N ALA A 36 -2.37 5.19 0.73
CA ALA A 36 -1.31 4.19 0.69
C ALA A 36 -0.43 4.35 -0.55
N GLY A 37 -1.03 4.55 -1.72
CA GLY A 37 -0.33 4.79 -2.98
C GLY A 37 0.53 6.04 -2.95
N ALA A 38 -0.01 7.16 -2.45
CA ALA A 38 0.72 8.41 -2.28
C ALA A 38 1.90 8.26 -1.30
N ALA A 39 1.71 7.54 -0.20
CA ALA A 39 2.77 7.28 0.78
C ALA A 39 3.92 6.46 0.17
N LEU A 40 3.62 5.42 -0.60
CA LEU A 40 4.64 4.61 -1.29
C LEU A 40 5.42 5.42 -2.31
N LEU A 41 4.76 6.30 -3.07
CA LEU A 41 5.44 7.21 -4.01
C LEU A 41 6.34 8.21 -3.29
N ALA A 42 5.87 8.81 -2.21
CA ALA A 42 6.67 9.74 -1.41
C ALA A 42 7.91 9.06 -0.83
N LEU A 43 7.76 7.84 -0.29
CA LEU A 43 8.88 7.04 0.22
C LEU A 43 9.86 6.62 -0.90
N GLY A 44 9.33 6.24 -2.06
CA GLY A 44 10.13 5.90 -3.25
C GLY A 44 10.93 7.09 -3.77
N ALA A 45 10.32 8.26 -3.85
CA ALA A 45 10.96 9.51 -4.28
C ALA A 45 12.01 9.99 -3.27
N ALA A 46 11.66 10.05 -1.97
CA ALA A 46 12.57 10.47 -0.90
C ALA A 46 13.79 9.55 -0.77
N GLY A 47 13.58 8.23 -0.84
CA GLY A 47 14.67 7.24 -0.85
C GLY A 47 15.48 7.25 -2.14
N GLY A 48 14.88 7.66 -3.26
CA GLY A 48 15.56 7.79 -4.55
C GLY A 48 16.45 9.01 -4.66
N ALA A 49 15.99 10.14 -4.14
CA ALA A 49 16.74 11.39 -4.06
C ALA A 49 17.81 11.37 -2.95
N GLY A 50 17.83 10.33 -2.11
CA GLY A 50 18.77 10.21 -0.99
C GLY A 50 18.47 11.16 0.18
N TRP A 51 17.26 11.72 0.24
CA TRP A 51 16.85 12.64 1.30
C TRP A 51 16.59 11.96 2.64
N VAL A 52 16.29 10.67 2.60
CA VAL A 52 15.91 9.87 3.77
C VAL A 52 16.76 8.61 3.82
N ALA A 53 17.15 8.21 5.03
CA ALA A 53 17.89 6.97 5.26
C ALA A 53 17.09 5.76 4.74
N ARG A 54 17.79 4.81 4.10
CA ARG A 54 17.15 3.60 3.55
C ARG A 54 16.35 2.83 4.59
N SER A 55 16.86 2.73 5.82
CA SER A 55 16.17 2.07 6.94
C SER A 55 14.81 2.70 7.28
N THR A 56 14.69 4.04 7.18
CA THR A 56 13.44 4.76 7.38
C THR A 56 12.48 4.53 6.22
N CYS A 57 12.97 4.50 4.99
CA CYS A 57 12.16 4.15 3.82
C CYS A 57 11.62 2.71 3.91
N ASP A 58 12.46 1.76 4.33
CA ASP A 58 12.07 0.36 4.51
C ASP A 58 11.07 0.17 5.66
N ALA A 59 11.21 0.96 6.73
CA ALA A 59 10.21 1.00 7.80
C ALA A 59 8.88 1.57 7.34
N GLY A 60 8.89 2.68 6.60
CA GLY A 60 7.68 3.27 6.03
C GLY A 60 6.96 2.30 5.09
N ARG A 61 7.69 1.61 4.20
CA ARG A 61 7.13 0.59 3.31
C ARG A 61 6.48 -0.55 4.09
N ALA A 62 7.17 -1.06 5.11
CA ALA A 62 6.63 -2.14 5.94
C ALA A 62 5.32 -1.72 6.63
N LEU A 63 5.23 -0.48 7.11
CA LEU A 63 4.01 0.04 7.74
C LEU A 63 2.86 0.20 6.73
N VAL A 64 3.13 0.70 5.52
CA VAL A 64 2.09 0.81 4.48
C VAL A 64 1.65 -0.57 4.00
N GLY A 65 2.58 -1.52 3.85
CA GLY A 65 2.23 -2.90 3.51
C GLY A 65 1.39 -3.57 4.59
N LEU A 66 1.74 -3.37 5.88
CA LEU A 66 0.94 -3.85 7.01
C LEU A 66 -0.45 -3.21 7.05
N TRP A 67 -0.55 -1.92 6.74
CA TRP A 67 -1.82 -1.23 6.63
C TRP A 67 -2.71 -1.87 5.55
N LEU A 68 -2.21 -2.06 4.34
CA LEU A 68 -2.96 -2.71 3.25
C LEU A 68 -3.42 -4.13 3.60
N LEU A 69 -2.62 -4.85 4.40
CA LEU A 69 -2.93 -6.21 4.83
C LEU A 69 -4.01 -6.24 5.93
N LEU A 70 -3.97 -5.29 6.86
CA LEU A 70 -4.87 -5.25 8.01
C LEU A 70 -6.14 -4.44 7.78
N ALA A 71 -6.11 -3.42 6.92
CA ALA A 71 -7.24 -2.54 6.67
C ALA A 71 -8.52 -3.32 6.29
N PRO A 72 -8.47 -4.33 5.40
CA PRO A 72 -9.68 -5.08 5.05
C PRO A 72 -10.23 -5.96 6.18
N LEU A 73 -9.43 -6.23 7.21
CA LEU A 73 -9.82 -7.02 8.39
C LEU A 73 -10.32 -6.16 9.55
N LEU A 74 -9.84 -4.91 9.63
CA LEU A 74 -10.05 -4.02 10.78
C LEU A 74 -11.08 -2.93 10.52
N LEU A 75 -11.27 -2.52 9.27
CA LEU A 75 -12.16 -1.42 8.90
C LEU A 75 -13.38 -1.98 8.18
N ASP A 76 -14.55 -1.54 8.64
CA ASP A 76 -15.81 -1.77 7.92
C ASP A 76 -15.87 -0.82 6.73
N PHE A 77 -15.26 -1.24 5.63
CA PHE A 77 -15.27 -0.55 4.35
C PHE A 77 -16.59 -0.77 3.58
N GLY A 78 -17.59 -1.42 4.19
CA GLY A 78 -18.89 -1.61 3.55
C GLY A 78 -18.87 -2.64 2.43
N PHE A 79 -17.99 -3.64 2.52
CA PHE A 79 -17.81 -4.64 1.50
C PHE A 79 -19.05 -5.54 1.33
N GLY A 80 -19.85 -5.26 0.29
CA GLY A 80 -20.74 -6.28 -0.30
C GLY A 80 -19.93 -7.33 -1.07
N THR A 81 -20.60 -8.37 -1.57
CA THR A 81 -20.02 -9.45 -2.39
C THR A 81 -19.23 -8.99 -3.62
N GLU A 82 -19.38 -7.73 -4.03
CA GLU A 82 -18.68 -7.15 -5.19
C GLU A 82 -17.27 -6.63 -4.86
N SER A 83 -16.94 -6.43 -3.57
CA SER A 83 -15.61 -5.90 -3.18
C SER A 83 -14.56 -6.97 -2.85
N THR A 84 -14.88 -8.26 -3.01
CA THR A 84 -13.97 -9.36 -2.68
C THR A 84 -12.66 -9.30 -3.47
N LEU A 85 -12.69 -8.81 -4.72
CA LEU A 85 -11.51 -8.67 -5.56
C LEU A 85 -10.54 -7.60 -5.03
N ALA A 86 -11.07 -6.42 -4.67
CA ALA A 86 -10.28 -5.32 -4.13
C ALA A 86 -9.59 -5.73 -2.81
N THR A 87 -10.33 -6.39 -1.92
CA THR A 87 -9.80 -6.93 -0.67
C THR A 87 -8.67 -7.95 -0.90
N CYS A 88 -8.83 -8.87 -1.85
CA CYS A 88 -7.77 -9.84 -2.18
C CYS A 88 -6.51 -9.16 -2.74
N LEU A 89 -6.68 -8.11 -3.54
CA LEU A 89 -5.58 -7.33 -4.10
C LEU A 89 -4.83 -6.54 -3.03
N ASP A 90 -5.54 -5.90 -2.10
CA ASP A 90 -4.94 -5.16 -0.98
C ASP A 90 -4.10 -6.08 -0.08
N VAL A 91 -4.62 -7.26 0.24
CA VAL A 91 -3.88 -8.26 1.02
C VAL A 91 -2.64 -8.73 0.24
N ALA A 92 -2.76 -9.06 -1.04
CA ALA A 92 -1.63 -9.52 -1.86
C ALA A 92 -0.54 -8.46 -1.99
N LEU A 93 -0.91 -7.22 -2.32
CA LEU A 93 0.01 -6.10 -2.46
C LEU A 93 0.61 -5.69 -1.12
N GLY A 94 -0.20 -5.65 -0.06
CA GLY A 94 0.26 -5.42 1.31
C GLY A 94 1.33 -6.42 1.74
N THR A 95 1.13 -7.70 1.40
CA THR A 95 2.09 -8.77 1.71
C THR A 95 3.41 -8.58 0.95
N ILE A 96 3.35 -8.26 -0.35
CA ILE A 96 4.53 -8.01 -1.20
C ILE A 96 5.31 -6.80 -0.69
N VAL A 97 4.61 -5.70 -0.39
CA VAL A 97 5.23 -4.46 0.08
C VAL A 97 5.84 -4.66 1.47
N ALA A 98 5.14 -5.32 2.40
CA ALA A 98 5.66 -5.62 3.72
C ALA A 98 6.90 -6.53 3.66
N ALA A 99 6.83 -7.61 2.86
CA ALA A 99 7.95 -8.53 2.67
C ALA A 99 9.18 -7.83 2.05
N SER A 100 8.98 -6.92 1.10
CA SER A 100 10.08 -6.16 0.48
C SER A 100 10.76 -5.20 1.47
N GLY A 101 9.98 -4.52 2.33
CA GLY A 101 10.52 -3.65 3.38
C GLY A 101 11.24 -4.40 4.50
N VAL A 102 10.81 -5.62 4.82
CA VAL A 102 11.52 -6.49 5.79
C VAL A 102 12.77 -7.12 5.17
N GLY A 103 12.68 -7.62 3.93
CA GLY A 103 13.80 -8.22 3.21
C GLY A 103 14.93 -7.22 2.91
N GLY A 104 14.60 -5.95 2.67
CA GLY A 104 15.58 -4.86 2.55
C GLY A 104 16.41 -4.67 3.83
N ARG A 105 15.77 -4.74 5.00
CA ARG A 105 16.46 -4.66 6.30
C ARG A 105 17.33 -5.87 6.61
N LEU A 106 16.92 -7.08 6.21
CA LEU A 106 17.73 -8.29 6.40
C LEU A 106 19.00 -8.30 5.53
N ARG A 107 19.00 -7.60 4.39
CA ARG A 107 20.16 -7.46 3.49
C ARG A 107 21.13 -6.34 3.87
N SER A 108 20.76 -5.47 4.81
CA SER A 108 21.57 -4.32 5.24
C SER A 108 22.39 -4.58 6.52
N TRP A 109 22.36 -5.80 7.05
CA TRP A 109 23.23 -6.32 8.09
C TRP A 109 24.32 -7.20 7.46
#